data_AF-A0A2P5Y789-F1
#
_entry.id   AF-A0A2P5Y789-F1
#
_cell.length_a   1.000
_cell.length_b   1.000
_cell.length_c   1.000
_cell.angle_alpha   90.00
_cell.angle_beta   90.00
_cell.angle_gamma   90.00
#
_symmetry.space_group_name_H-M   'P 1'
#
loop_
_entity.id
_entity.type
_entity.pdbx_description
1 polymer ?
#
loop_
_entity_poly.entity_id
_entity_poly.type
_entity_poly.pdbx_seq_one_letter_code
_entity_poly.pdbx_strand_id
1 'polypeptide(L)'
;MGKGNKEGASKQFRWAKSMENLFLEILAEEAQKRNKPSSTFKAVSINRVVEAISEKFQVQCDAKHVEIHLRTVKKKWQIICTIWDESGFGWDDNMKMITCDKATYDATVMAHKKYEPFLNKSIDHYDEMALVVGKDMATGSFARTFADIDLDDDNQDSVPIDCDNEETKEDTISLRRSDVNGGRRI
;
A
#
# COMPACT_ATOMS: atom_id res chain seq x y z
N MET A 1 11.81 -30.36 38.85
CA MET A 1 12.29 -29.21 38.04
C MET A 1 11.54 -29.20 36.72
N GLY A 2 10.89 -28.09 36.38
CA GLY A 2 10.32 -27.88 35.06
C GLY A 2 11.37 -27.46 34.03
N LYS A 3 11.01 -27.62 32.75
CA LYS A 3 11.23 -26.66 31.66
C LYS A 3 10.57 -27.23 30.41
N GLY A 4 9.33 -26.80 30.17
CA GLY A 4 8.73 -26.85 28.85
C GLY A 4 9.19 -25.63 28.08
N ASN A 5 9.97 -25.83 27.02
CA ASN A 5 10.22 -24.79 26.03
C ASN A 5 9.24 -25.06 24.88
N LYS A 6 8.20 -24.24 24.78
CA LYS A 6 7.44 -24.12 23.53
C LYS A 6 7.93 -22.84 22.87
N GLU A 7 8.80 -23.00 21.89
CA GLU A 7 9.01 -22.00 20.85
C GLU A 7 7.66 -21.80 20.16
N GLY A 8 6.91 -20.80 20.64
CA GLY A 8 5.79 -20.27 19.91
C GLY A 8 6.36 -19.54 18.71
N ALA A 9 6.11 -20.05 17.50
CA ALA A 9 6.28 -19.28 16.28
C ALA A 9 5.72 -17.88 16.53
N SER A 10 6.60 -16.87 16.51
CA SER A 10 6.21 -15.48 16.68
C SER A 10 5.13 -15.19 15.64
N LYS A 11 3.91 -14.91 16.07
CA LYS A 11 2.84 -14.50 15.16
C LYS A 11 3.36 -13.27 14.40
N GLN A 12 3.60 -13.45 13.11
CA GLN A 12 4.03 -12.38 12.23
C GLN A 12 2.99 -11.25 12.28
N PHE A 13 3.44 -10.04 12.60
CA PHE A 13 2.57 -8.87 12.56
C PHE A 13 2.16 -8.59 11.12
N ARG A 14 0.86 -8.49 10.88
CA ARG A 14 0.29 -8.31 9.54
C ARG A 14 -0.33 -6.92 9.44
N TRP A 15 0.11 -6.15 8.47
CA TRP A 15 -0.45 -4.83 8.19
C TRP A 15 -1.78 -4.95 7.46
N ALA A 16 -2.81 -4.27 7.98
CA ALA A 16 -4.06 -4.05 7.27
C ALA A 16 -4.02 -2.67 6.57
N LYS A 17 -4.80 -2.50 5.50
CA LYS A 17 -4.90 -1.21 4.77
C LYS A 17 -5.20 -0.05 5.72
N SER A 18 -6.17 -0.20 6.61
CA SER A 18 -6.51 0.82 7.61
C SER A 18 -5.36 1.16 8.59
N MET A 19 -4.46 0.21 8.87
CA MET A 19 -3.27 0.45 9.68
C MET A 19 -2.18 1.19 8.89
N GLU A 20 -1.96 0.81 7.62
CA GLU A 20 -1.04 1.50 6.71
C GLU A 20 -1.48 2.96 6.50
N ASN A 21 -2.79 3.22 6.37
CA ASN A 21 -3.35 4.57 6.30
C ASN A 21 -2.98 5.40 7.53
N LEU A 22 -3.26 4.89 8.73
CA LEU A 22 -2.95 5.62 9.97
C LEU A 22 -1.44 5.82 10.15
N PHE A 23 -0.64 4.81 9.80
CA PHE A 23 0.81 4.90 9.80
C PHE A 23 1.31 6.04 8.92
N LEU A 24 0.84 6.12 7.66
CA LEU A 24 1.27 7.13 6.70
C LEU A 24 0.76 8.53 7.08
N GLU A 25 -0.47 8.64 7.59
CA GLU A 25 -1.07 9.88 8.08
C GLU A 25 -0.21 10.50 9.20
N ILE A 26 0.09 9.72 10.24
CA ILE A 26 0.89 10.19 11.38
C ILE A 26 2.29 10.59 10.92
N LEU A 27 2.94 9.77 10.08
CA LEU A 27 4.29 10.09 9.61
C LEU A 27 4.32 11.31 8.68
N ALA A 28 3.27 11.52 7.88
CA ALA A 28 3.15 12.70 7.03
C ALA A 28 3.00 13.98 7.87
N GLU A 29 2.23 13.95 8.96
CA GLU A 29 2.19 15.06 9.92
C GLU A 29 3.56 15.35 10.55
N GLU A 30 4.25 14.29 11.00
CA GLU A 30 5.57 14.42 11.63
C GLU A 30 6.62 14.97 10.64
N ALA A 31 6.55 14.58 9.37
CA ALA A 31 7.40 15.10 8.31
C ALA A 31 7.16 16.61 8.05
N GLN A 32 5.89 17.05 8.12
CA GLN A 32 5.53 18.46 7.95
C GLN A 32 5.98 19.34 9.14
N LYS A 33 5.93 18.81 10.37
CA LYS A 33 6.37 19.51 11.59
C LYS A 33 7.89 19.72 11.69
N ARG A 34 8.66 19.42 10.63
CA ARG A 34 10.14 19.42 10.61
C ARG A 34 10.77 18.55 11.71
N ASN A 35 10.04 17.57 12.24
CA ASN A 35 10.60 16.58 13.17
C ASN A 35 11.53 15.56 12.49
N LYS A 36 11.80 15.77 11.20
CA LYS A 36 12.73 15.02 10.36
C LYS A 36 13.93 15.92 9.95
N PRO A 37 14.87 16.23 10.87
CA PRO A 37 16.08 17.00 10.55
C PRO A 37 17.11 16.19 9.75
N SER A 38 16.99 14.86 9.77
CA SER A 38 17.73 13.88 8.95
C SER A 38 16.73 12.98 8.22
N SER A 39 17.16 12.17 7.25
CA SER A 39 16.30 11.22 6.49
C SER A 39 15.67 10.09 7.32
N THR A 40 15.58 10.26 8.63
CA THR A 40 15.16 9.28 9.63
C THR A 40 14.19 9.95 10.60
N PHE A 41 13.09 9.28 10.91
CA PHE A 41 12.16 9.72 11.94
C PHE A 41 12.77 9.54 13.32
N LYS A 42 12.47 10.47 14.24
CA LYS A 42 12.88 10.34 15.65
C LYS A 42 12.11 9.20 16.32
N ALA A 43 12.69 8.60 17.36
CA ALA A 43 12.03 7.56 18.17
C ALA A 43 10.66 8.02 18.70
N VAL A 44 10.51 9.30 19.04
CA VAL A 44 9.22 9.88 19.47
C VAL A 44 8.14 9.75 18.38
N SER A 45 8.49 10.02 17.12
CA SER A 45 7.57 9.88 16.00
C SER A 45 7.20 8.42 15.76
N ILE A 46 8.16 7.49 15.88
CA ILE A 46 7.90 6.05 15.77
C ILE A 46 6.98 5.56 16.90
N ASN A 47 7.24 5.96 18.14
CA ASN A 47 6.41 5.59 19.30
C ASN A 47 4.98 6.11 19.16
N ARG A 48 4.79 7.33 18.62
CA ARG A 48 3.45 7.86 18.33
C ARG A 48 2.65 6.97 17.37
N VAL A 49 3.31 6.40 16.36
CA VAL A 49 2.68 5.43 15.45
C VAL A 49 2.35 4.12 16.17
N VAL A 50 3.29 3.61 16.96
CA VAL A 50 3.08 2.37 17.76
C VAL A 50 1.88 2.50 18.68
N GLU A 51 1.80 3.59 19.45
CA GLU A 51 0.71 3.87 20.38
C GLU A 51 -0.63 3.97 19.64
N ALA A 52 -0.70 4.78 18.58
CA ALA A 52 -1.93 4.99 17.83
C ALA A 52 -2.44 3.70 17.16
N ILE A 53 -1.56 2.88 16.59
CA ILE A 53 -1.95 1.59 15.99
C ILE A 53 -2.41 0.62 17.06
N SER A 54 -1.65 0.48 18.15
CA SER A 54 -1.98 -0.46 19.22
C SER A 54 -3.31 -0.10 19.88
N GLU A 55 -3.56 1.19 20.11
CA GLU A 55 -4.80 1.69 20.69
C GLU A 55 -5.99 1.54 19.74
N LYS A 56 -5.86 1.98 18.48
CA LYS A 56 -6.99 1.96 17.54
C LYS A 56 -7.40 0.56 17.10
N PHE A 57 -6.42 -0.32 16.89
CA PHE A 57 -6.67 -1.65 16.33
C PHE A 57 -6.60 -2.77 17.38
N GLN A 58 -6.25 -2.45 18.63
CA GLN A 58 -6.15 -3.41 19.73
C GLN A 58 -5.16 -4.56 19.41
N VAL A 59 -4.05 -4.21 18.74
CA VAL A 59 -2.98 -5.15 18.33
C VAL A 59 -1.69 -4.87 19.08
N GLN A 60 -0.82 -5.88 19.19
CA GLN A 60 0.53 -5.70 19.71
C GLN A 60 1.43 -5.17 18.59
N CYS A 61 1.51 -3.85 18.44
CA CYS A 61 2.47 -3.18 17.57
C CYS A 61 3.71 -2.78 18.38
N ASP A 62 4.88 -2.81 17.76
CA ASP A 62 6.13 -2.33 18.37
C ASP A 62 6.93 -1.52 17.36
N ALA A 63 7.97 -0.83 17.84
CA ALA A 63 8.80 0.02 17.01
C ALA A 63 9.45 -0.73 15.84
N LYS A 64 9.80 -2.02 16.04
CA LYS A 64 10.41 -2.85 14.99
C LYS A 64 9.43 -3.09 13.86
N HIS A 65 8.15 -3.35 14.16
CA HIS A 65 7.11 -3.48 13.12
C HIS A 65 6.98 -2.19 12.29
N VAL A 66 6.95 -1.04 12.95
CA VAL A 66 6.86 0.28 12.29
C VAL A 66 8.09 0.57 11.42
N GLU A 67 9.29 0.29 11.92
CA GLU A 67 10.55 0.48 11.19
C GLU A 67 10.67 -0.42 9.96
N ILE A 68 10.26 -1.69 10.09
CA ILE A 68 10.22 -2.64 8.96
C ILE A 68 9.24 -2.15 7.90
N HIS A 69 8.04 -1.73 8.29
CA HIS A 69 7.03 -1.26 7.33
C HIS A 69 7.45 0.07 6.67
N LEU A 70 8.09 0.97 7.41
CA LEU A 70 8.69 2.19 6.83
C LEU A 70 9.76 1.85 5.78
N ARG A 71 10.54 0.79 5.99
CA ARG A 71 11.50 0.30 4.99
C ARG A 71 10.80 -0.20 3.73
N THR A 72 9.67 -0.89 3.87
CA THR A 72 8.83 -1.32 2.73
C THR A 72 8.30 -0.11 1.96
N VAL A 73 7.75 0.90 2.64
CA VAL A 73 7.28 2.15 2.00
C VAL A 73 8.43 2.86 1.24
N LYS A 74 9.62 2.92 1.84
CA LYS A 74 10.82 3.46 1.18
C LYS A 74 11.16 2.70 -0.11
N LYS A 75 11.10 1.36 -0.10
CA LYS A 75 11.34 0.52 -1.30
C LYS A 75 10.27 0.75 -2.37
N LYS A 76 8.99 0.82 -2.01
CA LYS A 76 7.88 1.13 -2.94
C LYS A 76 8.14 2.47 -3.63
N TRP A 77 8.46 3.50 -2.85
CA TRP A 77 8.76 4.84 -3.39
C TRP A 77 9.97 4.86 -4.33
N GLN A 78 11.04 4.11 -4.00
CA GLN A 78 12.19 3.99 -4.89
C GLN A 78 11.82 3.40 -6.25
N ILE A 79 11.01 2.33 -6.27
CA ILE A 79 10.54 1.73 -7.53
C ILE A 79 9.79 2.76 -8.36
N ILE A 80 8.88 3.52 -7.75
CA ILE A 80 8.13 4.59 -8.41
C ILE A 80 9.07 5.63 -9.01
N CYS A 81 10.06 6.13 -8.25
CA CYS A 81 11.04 7.09 -8.77
C CYS A 81 11.86 6.50 -9.91
N THR A 82 12.28 5.24 -9.83
CA THR A 82 13.05 4.60 -10.91
C THR A 82 12.23 4.52 -12.20
N ILE A 83 10.95 4.16 -12.11
CA ILE A 83 10.07 4.13 -13.29
C ILE A 83 9.90 5.54 -13.87
N TRP A 84 9.81 6.57 -13.03
CA TRP A 84 9.73 7.97 -13.49
C TRP A 84 11.00 8.48 -14.16
N ASP A 85 12.17 7.97 -13.78
CA ASP A 85 13.44 8.33 -14.41
C ASP A 85 13.61 7.66 -15.79
N GLU A 86 12.79 6.65 -16.11
CA GLU A 86 12.78 5.98 -17.42
C GLU A 86 11.91 6.73 -18.45
N SER A 87 12.36 6.78 -19.70
CA SER A 87 11.58 7.35 -20.80
C SER A 87 10.47 6.39 -21.24
N GLY A 88 9.29 6.94 -21.60
CA GLY A 88 8.17 6.15 -22.14
C GLY A 88 7.01 5.95 -21.17
N PHE A 89 7.13 6.47 -19.95
CA PHE A 89 6.05 6.49 -18.97
C PHE A 89 5.39 7.88 -18.90
N GLY A 90 4.07 7.88 -18.68
CA GLY A 90 3.28 9.06 -18.37
C GLY A 90 2.78 9.03 -16.93
N TRP A 91 2.12 10.12 -16.52
CA TRP A 91 1.51 10.27 -15.20
C TRP A 91 0.07 10.74 -15.33
N ASP A 92 -0.85 10.04 -14.66
CA ASP A 92 -2.21 10.52 -14.43
C ASP A 92 -2.32 10.94 -12.96
N ASP A 93 -2.40 12.25 -12.75
CA ASP A 93 -2.46 12.85 -11.42
C ASP A 93 -3.81 12.63 -10.71
N ASN A 94 -4.89 12.45 -11.47
CA ASN A 94 -6.22 12.23 -10.89
C ASN A 94 -6.33 10.82 -10.29
N MET A 95 -5.76 9.83 -10.97
CA MET A 95 -5.76 8.44 -10.50
C MET A 95 -4.49 8.06 -9.71
N LYS A 96 -3.52 8.99 -9.62
CA LYS A 96 -2.19 8.76 -9.01
C LYS A 96 -1.55 7.49 -9.54
N MET A 97 -1.42 7.40 -10.86
CA MET A 97 -0.94 6.20 -11.54
C MET A 97 0.12 6.51 -12.58
N ILE A 98 1.06 5.58 -12.74
CA ILE A 98 2.01 5.59 -13.85
C ILE A 98 1.33 4.95 -15.06
N THR A 99 1.28 5.67 -16.18
CA THR A 99 0.62 5.22 -17.40
C THR A 99 1.65 4.79 -18.44
N CYS A 100 1.41 3.69 -19.14
CA CYS A 100 2.21 3.29 -20.31
C CYS A 100 1.37 2.50 -21.31
N ASP A 101 1.82 2.45 -22.57
CA ASP A 101 1.18 1.60 -23.57
C ASP A 101 1.45 0.11 -23.32
N LYS A 102 0.70 -0.75 -24.01
CA LYS A 102 0.79 -2.20 -23.83
C LYS A 102 2.19 -2.75 -24.13
N ALA A 103 2.87 -2.25 -25.16
CA ALA A 103 4.17 -2.76 -25.56
C ALA A 103 5.23 -2.43 -24.50
N THR A 104 5.20 -1.19 -23.99
CA THR A 104 6.04 -0.70 -22.89
C THR A 104 5.77 -1.48 -21.61
N TYR A 105 4.49 -1.70 -21.27
CA TYR A 105 4.10 -2.52 -20.12
C TYR A 105 4.68 -3.94 -20.20
N ASP A 106 4.44 -4.65 -21.30
CA ASP A 106 4.87 -6.03 -21.48
C ASP A 106 6.41 -6.16 -21.40
N ALA A 107 7.14 -5.25 -22.06
CA ALA A 107 8.61 -5.23 -22.02
C ALA A 107 9.15 -4.93 -20.61
N THR A 108 8.55 -3.97 -19.91
CA THR A 108 8.97 -3.53 -18.58
C THR A 108 8.73 -4.63 -17.55
N VAL A 109 7.54 -5.25 -17.55
CA VAL A 109 7.22 -6.35 -16.61
C VAL A 109 8.08 -7.58 -16.88
N MET A 110 8.44 -7.84 -18.15
CA MET A 110 9.37 -8.92 -18.50
C MET A 110 10.78 -8.68 -17.93
N ALA A 111 11.29 -7.46 -18.00
CA ALA A 111 12.61 -7.11 -17.45
C ALA A 111 12.59 -6.97 -15.92
N HIS A 112 11.51 -6.41 -15.37
CA HIS A 112 11.39 -5.99 -13.98
C HIS A 112 9.98 -6.31 -13.44
N LYS A 113 9.73 -7.60 -13.16
CA LYS A 113 8.43 -8.06 -12.63
C LYS A 113 7.92 -7.26 -11.42
N LYS A 114 8.83 -6.75 -10.58
CA LYS A 114 8.51 -5.91 -9.41
C LYS A 114 7.84 -4.56 -9.75
N TYR A 115 7.85 -4.11 -11.01
CA TYR A 115 7.20 -2.86 -11.44
C TYR A 115 5.72 -3.04 -11.74
N GLU A 116 5.28 -4.26 -12.04
CA GLU A 116 3.90 -4.59 -12.40
C GLU A 116 2.82 -3.99 -11.47
N PRO A 117 3.00 -3.96 -10.13
CA PRO A 117 2.00 -3.36 -9.24
C PRO A 117 1.82 -1.85 -9.40
N PHE A 118 2.79 -1.14 -9.99
CA PHE A 118 2.82 0.32 -10.09
C PHE A 118 2.46 0.85 -11.48
N LEU A 119 2.33 -0.03 -12.48
CA LEU A 119 2.03 0.33 -13.86
C LEU A 119 0.54 0.16 -14.15
N ASN A 120 -0.07 1.18 -14.75
CA ASN A 120 -1.47 1.21 -15.17
C ASN A 120 -2.47 0.87 -14.03
N LYS A 121 -2.09 1.14 -12.78
CA LYS A 121 -2.88 0.94 -11.56
C LYS A 121 -2.73 2.15 -10.64
N SER A 122 -3.79 2.50 -9.91
CA SER A 122 -3.74 3.55 -8.89
C SER A 122 -2.76 3.18 -7.79
N ILE A 123 -1.90 4.12 -7.41
CA ILE A 123 -0.96 3.93 -6.31
C ILE A 123 -1.62 4.47 -5.04
N ASP A 124 -2.06 3.55 -4.19
CA ASP A 124 -2.63 3.87 -2.89
C ASP A 124 -1.64 4.69 -2.04
N HIS A 125 -2.16 5.75 -1.39
CA HIS A 125 -1.41 6.64 -0.50
C HIS A 125 -0.19 7.32 -1.14
N TYR A 126 -0.24 7.55 -2.45
CA TYR A 126 0.85 8.16 -3.18
C TYR A 126 1.31 9.50 -2.57
N ASP A 127 0.37 10.40 -2.29
CA ASP A 127 0.68 11.74 -1.80
C ASP A 127 1.28 11.69 -0.37
N GLU A 128 0.76 10.83 0.50
CA GLU A 128 1.31 10.63 1.84
C GLU A 128 2.71 10.01 1.78
N MET A 129 2.93 8.99 0.94
CA MET A 129 4.26 8.42 0.72
C MET A 129 5.24 9.49 0.23
N ALA A 130 4.84 10.34 -0.73
CA ALA A 130 5.66 11.43 -1.22
C ALA A 130 6.08 12.40 -0.10
N LEU A 131 5.17 12.72 0.83
CA LEU A 131 5.47 13.55 2.00
C LEU A 131 6.43 12.87 2.98
N VAL A 132 6.22 11.57 3.24
CA VAL A 132 6.97 10.79 4.23
C VAL A 132 8.40 10.54 3.76
N VAL A 133 8.60 10.11 2.51
CA VAL A 133 9.90 9.63 2.01
C VAL A 133 10.47 10.41 0.82
N GLY A 134 9.68 11.24 0.13
CA GLY A 134 10.11 11.93 -1.10
C GLY A 134 11.33 12.84 -0.94
N LYS A 135 11.44 13.56 0.19
CA LYS A 135 12.57 14.46 0.47
C LYS A 135 13.90 13.73 0.68
N ASP A 136 13.88 12.47 1.11
CA ASP A 136 15.09 11.71 1.42
C ASP A 136 15.85 11.28 0.15
N MET A 137 15.12 11.12 -0.96
CA MET A 137 15.68 10.79 -2.27
C MET A 137 16.44 11.99 -2.84
N ALA A 138 15.84 13.18 -2.79
CA ALA A 138 16.45 14.41 -3.31
C ALA A 138 17.75 14.81 -2.59
N THR A 139 17.91 14.44 -1.32
CA THR A 139 19.12 14.75 -0.53
C THR A 139 20.20 13.67 -0.61
N GLY A 140 20.00 12.59 -1.39
CA GLY A 140 20.99 11.50 -1.54
C GLY A 140 21.22 10.67 -0.28
N SER A 141 20.50 10.95 0.81
CA SER A 141 20.64 10.21 2.08
C SER A 141 20.10 8.78 1.99
N PHE A 142 19.29 8.50 0.96
CA PHE A 142 18.83 7.16 0.61
C PHE A 142 19.96 6.18 0.25
N ALA A 143 21.02 6.65 -0.41
CA ALA A 143 22.12 5.79 -0.87
C ALA A 143 22.88 5.11 0.30
N ARG A 144 22.95 5.77 1.47
CA ARG A 144 23.57 5.20 2.67
C ARG A 144 22.75 4.07 3.31
N THR A 145 21.43 4.05 3.09
CA THR A 145 20.56 2.99 3.65
C THR A 145 20.52 1.76 2.74
N PHE A 146 20.91 1.91 1.48
CA PHE A 146 20.81 0.88 0.43
C PHE A 146 21.95 -0.16 0.49
N ALA A 147 23.17 0.26 0.83
CA ALA A 147 24.33 -0.62 0.90
C ALA A 147 24.26 -1.68 2.03
N ASP A 148 23.35 -1.50 2.99
CA ASP A 148 23.21 -2.36 4.18
C ASP A 148 22.08 -3.41 4.07
N ILE A 149 21.51 -3.65 2.88
CA ILE A 149 20.32 -4.51 2.74
C ILE A 149 20.53 -5.59 1.68
N ASP A 150 21.28 -6.63 2.02
CA ASP A 150 21.02 -7.99 1.51
C ASP A 150 19.87 -8.57 2.35
N LEU A 151 18.68 -8.63 1.77
CA LEU A 151 17.60 -9.49 2.25
C LEU A 151 16.84 -10.02 1.04
N ASP A 152 17.30 -11.17 0.54
CA ASP A 152 16.43 -12.23 0.04
C ASP A 152 15.48 -12.61 1.18
N ASP A 153 14.34 -11.95 1.29
CA ASP A 153 13.23 -12.52 2.06
C ASP A 153 11.90 -12.08 1.45
N ASP A 154 11.18 -13.10 1.02
CA ASP A 154 9.89 -13.13 0.36
C ASP A 154 8.76 -12.77 1.36
N ASN A 155 9.00 -11.77 2.20
CA ASN A 155 8.02 -11.28 3.16
C ASN A 155 7.05 -10.36 2.43
N GLN A 156 6.16 -11.00 1.66
CA GLN A 156 4.92 -10.44 1.14
C GLN A 156 4.10 -9.92 2.34
N ASP A 157 4.38 -8.68 2.74
CA ASP A 157 3.43 -7.89 3.51
C ASP A 157 2.17 -7.85 2.66
N SER A 158 1.13 -8.49 3.17
CA SER A 158 0.09 -9.08 2.36
C SER A 158 -0.57 -8.05 1.48
N VAL A 159 -0.74 -8.41 0.20
CA VAL A 159 -1.66 -7.75 -0.72
C VAL A 159 -2.98 -7.46 0.03
N PRO A 160 -3.48 -6.21 0.05
CA PRO A 160 -4.82 -5.93 0.54
C PRO A 160 -5.78 -6.82 -0.24
N ILE A 161 -6.53 -7.67 0.47
CA ILE A 161 -7.63 -8.40 -0.14
C ILE A 161 -8.70 -7.35 -0.43
N ASP A 162 -8.86 -6.97 -1.69
CA ASP A 162 -10.07 -6.27 -2.14
C ASP A 162 -11.23 -7.25 -2.00
N CYS A 163 -12.03 -7.05 -0.96
CA CYS A 163 -13.33 -7.68 -0.80
C CYS A 163 -14.40 -6.66 -1.18
N ASP A 164 -14.61 -6.43 -2.47
CA ASP A 164 -15.88 -5.94 -2.99
C ASP A 164 -16.37 -6.92 -4.05
N ASN A 165 -16.94 -8.03 -3.57
CA ASN A 165 -17.88 -8.83 -4.33
C ASN A 165 -19.26 -8.25 -4.04
N GLU A 166 -19.75 -7.34 -4.89
CA GLU A 166 -21.18 -7.04 -4.90
C GLU A 166 -21.90 -8.14 -5.70
N GLU A 167 -22.36 -9.14 -4.98
CA GLU A 167 -23.33 -10.12 -5.46
C GLU A 167 -24.70 -9.43 -5.54
N THR A 168 -25.07 -8.92 -6.71
CA THR A 168 -26.48 -8.58 -6.99
C THR A 168 -27.19 -9.82 -7.50
N LYS A 169 -27.83 -10.54 -6.58
CA LYS A 169 -29.02 -11.37 -6.80
C LYS A 169 -30.05 -10.91 -5.79
N GLU A 170 -31.35 -10.89 -6.01
CA GLU A 170 -32.32 -11.09 -7.09
C GLU A 170 -33.59 -10.45 -6.49
N ASP A 171 -34.55 -9.96 -7.27
CA ASP A 171 -35.96 -10.12 -6.86
C ASP A 171 -36.91 -9.92 -8.04
N THR A 172 -37.33 -11.06 -8.56
CA THR A 172 -38.41 -11.27 -9.50
C THR A 172 -39.74 -11.06 -8.79
N ILE A 173 -40.31 -9.85 -8.88
CA ILE A 173 -41.72 -9.64 -8.49
C ILE A 173 -42.62 -9.91 -9.70
N SER A 174 -43.17 -11.12 -9.69
CA SER A 174 -44.36 -11.51 -10.45
C SER A 174 -45.52 -10.56 -10.14
N LEU A 175 -46.02 -9.82 -11.14
CA LEU A 175 -47.37 -9.27 -11.09
C LEU A 175 -48.28 -10.06 -12.03
N ARG A 176 -49.25 -10.74 -11.40
CA ARG A 176 -50.28 -11.58 -12.01
C ARG A 176 -51.14 -10.81 -13.01
N ARG A 177 -51.56 -11.57 -14.03
CA ARG A 177 -52.65 -11.33 -14.99
C ARG A 177 -53.91 -10.70 -14.37
N SER A 178 -54.56 -9.86 -15.16
CA SER A 178 -56.01 -9.89 -15.39
C SER A 178 -56.33 -9.27 -16.75
N ASP A 179 -57.15 -9.99 -17.51
CA ASP A 179 -57.63 -9.77 -18.87
C ASP A 179 -58.41 -8.46 -19.08
N VAL A 180 -58.52 -7.95 -20.33
CA VAL A 180 -59.74 -8.08 -21.16
C VAL A 180 -59.64 -7.33 -22.52
N ASN A 181 -60.03 -8.05 -23.57
CA ASN A 181 -60.82 -7.68 -24.77
C ASN A 181 -60.32 -6.82 -25.95
N GLY A 182 -60.64 -7.37 -27.14
CA GLY A 182 -60.96 -6.67 -28.40
C GLY A 182 -59.75 -6.41 -29.31
N GLY A 183 -59.60 -6.96 -30.51
CA GLY A 183 -60.57 -7.47 -31.47
C GLY A 183 -60.34 -6.80 -32.82
N ARG A 184 -60.27 -7.62 -33.88
CA ARG A 184 -60.61 -7.30 -35.30
C ARG A 184 -59.49 -6.83 -36.26
N ARG A 185 -59.19 -7.75 -37.19
CA ARG A 185 -59.06 -7.61 -38.66
C ARG A 185 -58.80 -6.21 -39.24
N ILE A 186 -57.78 -6.10 -40.08
CA ILE A 186 -57.82 -6.36 -41.55
C ILE A 186 -56.43 -6.72 -42.04
#